data_AF-A0A1I6EH09-F1
#
_entry.id   AF-A0A1I6EH09-F1
#
_cell.length_a   1.000
_cell.length_b   1.000
_cell.length_c   1.000
_cell.angle_alpha   90.00
_cell.angle_beta   90.00
_cell.angle_gamma   90.00
#
_symmetry.space_group_name_H-M   'P 1'
#
loop_
_entity.id
_entity.type
_entity.pdbx_description
1 polymer ?
#
loop_
_entity_poly.entity_id
_entity_poly.type
_entity_poly.pdbx_seq_one_letter_code
_entity_poly.pdbx_strand_id
1 'polypeptide(L)'
;MNSKLNNDKLKRISFVSGEDFYFLTYLIIICLKEFSNKKLIFKDHRKLTYLMQLISSSTAINILIENYSEEDLKPFDKEFLFDIYVKASLHQREIYKIIRSLEKNGKITVIDTEKVDCYNIEIVDKIWLESFFDTDIFDRELNNIVILKSYFKSINTLGLDGLIGKFFTEYGLKLWAN
;
A
#
# COMPACT_ATOMS: atom_id res chain seq x y z
N MET A 1 -11.14 -31.28 -14.91
CA MET A 1 -10.52 -31.53 -13.59
C MET A 1 -9.67 -30.37 -13.06
N ASN A 2 -9.30 -29.37 -13.88
CA ASN A 2 -8.46 -28.23 -13.46
C ASN A 2 -9.19 -27.04 -12.81
N SER A 3 -10.52 -26.94 -12.87
CA SER A 3 -11.27 -25.80 -12.30
C SER A 3 -11.50 -25.90 -10.78
N LYS A 4 -11.55 -27.11 -10.21
CA LYS A 4 -11.74 -27.32 -8.77
C LYS A 4 -10.49 -27.00 -7.95
N LEU A 5 -9.29 -27.32 -8.47
CA LEU A 5 -8.00 -27.05 -7.82
C LEU A 5 -7.70 -25.55 -7.67
N ASN A 6 -8.13 -24.71 -8.62
CA ASN A 6 -8.03 -23.26 -8.50
C ASN A 6 -8.98 -22.73 -7.42
N ASN A 7 -10.23 -23.20 -7.37
CA ASN A 7 -11.19 -22.77 -6.34
C ASN A 7 -10.77 -23.13 -4.90
N ASP A 8 -10.09 -24.26 -4.69
CA ASP A 8 -9.61 -24.63 -3.36
C ASP A 8 -8.35 -23.84 -2.92
N LYS A 9 -7.49 -23.42 -3.87
CA LYS A 9 -6.42 -22.45 -3.61
C LYS A 9 -6.97 -21.05 -3.34
N LEU A 10 -7.98 -20.62 -4.11
CA LEU A 10 -8.70 -19.35 -3.92
C LEU A 10 -9.40 -19.30 -2.55
N LYS A 11 -10.00 -20.40 -2.10
CA LYS A 11 -10.58 -20.52 -0.75
C LYS A 11 -9.53 -20.44 0.37
N ARG A 12 -8.29 -20.90 0.15
CA ARG A 12 -7.20 -20.74 1.12
C ARG A 12 -6.69 -19.30 1.23
N ILE A 13 -6.75 -18.53 0.15
CA ILE A 13 -6.40 -17.09 0.13
C ILE A 13 -7.55 -16.25 0.70
N SER A 14 -8.77 -16.78 0.71
CA SER A 14 -9.98 -16.09 1.16
C SER A 14 -10.33 -16.41 2.61
N PHE A 15 -9.46 -16.11 3.58
CA PHE A 15 -9.92 -16.05 4.98
C PHE A 15 -9.23 -14.93 5.76
N VAL A 16 -10.03 -13.89 6.03
CA VAL A 16 -9.77 -12.66 6.80
C VAL A 16 -8.78 -11.69 6.16
N SER A 17 -9.32 -10.86 5.26
CA SER A 17 -8.68 -9.67 4.67
C SER A 17 -8.34 -8.63 5.74
N GLY A 18 -7.21 -8.85 6.42
CA GLY A 18 -6.69 -8.05 7.53
C GLY A 18 -5.67 -8.80 8.39
N GLU A 19 -5.69 -10.13 8.39
CA GLU A 19 -4.78 -10.98 9.18
C GLU A 19 -3.96 -11.94 8.31
N ASP A 20 -4.31 -12.07 7.03
CA ASP A 20 -3.59 -12.93 6.09
C ASP A 20 -2.29 -12.28 5.61
N PHE A 21 -1.17 -12.81 6.12
CA PHE A 21 0.19 -12.44 5.71
C PHE A 21 0.44 -12.59 4.21
N TYR A 22 -0.21 -13.54 3.53
CA TYR A 22 -0.08 -13.68 2.09
C TYR A 22 -0.70 -12.47 1.40
N PHE A 23 -1.97 -12.18 1.66
CA PHE A 23 -2.66 -11.03 1.06
C PHE A 23 -1.91 -9.72 1.33
N LEU A 24 -1.43 -9.51 2.55
CA LEU A 24 -0.60 -8.37 2.92
C LEU A 24 0.70 -8.30 2.10
N THR A 25 1.38 -9.43 1.94
CA THR A 25 2.57 -9.54 1.09
C THR A 25 2.22 -9.18 -0.36
N TYR A 26 1.04 -9.59 -0.85
CA TYR A 26 0.63 -9.26 -2.21
C TYR A 26 0.50 -7.76 -2.42
N LEU A 27 -0.23 -7.08 -1.52
CA LEU A 27 -0.39 -5.63 -1.58
C LEU A 27 0.93 -4.87 -1.49
N ILE A 28 1.87 -5.34 -0.66
CA ILE A 28 3.21 -4.76 -0.57
C ILE A 28 3.93 -4.85 -1.92
N ILE A 29 3.89 -6.01 -2.57
CA ILE A 29 4.56 -6.22 -3.87
C ILE A 29 3.93 -5.33 -4.95
N ILE A 30 2.59 -5.22 -4.97
CA ILE A 30 1.86 -4.29 -5.84
C ILE A 30 2.35 -2.85 -5.61
N CYS A 31 2.37 -2.39 -4.36
CA CYS A 31 2.84 -1.05 -4.02
C CYS A 31 4.30 -0.82 -4.42
N LEU A 32 5.18 -1.80 -4.19
CA LEU A 32 6.59 -1.70 -4.57
C LEU A 32 6.74 -1.56 -6.08
N LYS A 33 6.04 -2.36 -6.89
CA LYS A 33 6.08 -2.23 -8.35
C LYS A 33 5.57 -0.86 -8.81
N GLU A 34 4.40 -0.47 -8.31
CA GLU A 34 3.66 0.65 -8.90
C GLU A 34 4.10 2.03 -8.39
N PHE A 35 4.61 2.13 -7.16
CA PHE A 35 5.04 3.40 -6.58
C PHE A 35 6.55 3.57 -6.57
N SER A 36 7.35 2.57 -6.95
CA SER A 36 8.79 2.77 -7.12
C SER A 36 9.12 3.76 -8.25
N ASN A 37 10.31 4.34 -8.17
CA ASN A 37 10.81 5.19 -9.26
C ASN A 37 11.33 4.34 -10.44
N LYS A 38 11.82 5.00 -11.50
CA LYS A 38 12.39 4.33 -12.69
C LYS A 38 13.59 3.42 -12.38
N LYS A 39 14.27 3.61 -11.24
CA LYS A 39 15.36 2.76 -10.76
C LYS A 39 14.86 1.64 -9.84
N LEU A 40 13.54 1.44 -9.73
CA LEU A 40 12.90 0.49 -8.82
C LEU A 40 13.22 0.68 -7.34
N ILE A 41 13.37 1.95 -6.94
CA ILE A 41 13.53 2.33 -5.54
C ILE A 41 12.22 2.93 -5.03
N PHE A 42 11.68 2.31 -3.98
CA PHE A 42 10.59 2.83 -3.15
C PHE A 42 11.18 3.54 -1.94
N LYS A 43 10.88 4.82 -1.75
CA LYS A 43 11.39 5.58 -0.60
C LYS A 43 10.50 5.41 0.61
N ASP A 44 11.09 5.32 1.80
CA ASP A 44 10.40 5.25 3.10
C ASP A 44 9.34 4.12 3.16
N HIS A 45 9.79 2.90 3.49
CA HIS A 45 8.95 1.70 3.55
C HIS A 45 7.70 1.83 4.42
N ARG A 46 7.69 2.73 5.41
CA ARG A 46 6.56 2.92 6.35
C ARG A 46 5.31 3.40 5.60
N LYS A 47 5.48 4.08 4.47
CA LYS A 47 4.38 4.48 3.58
C LYS A 47 3.59 3.31 3.02
N LEU A 48 4.19 2.11 2.92
CA LEU A 48 3.49 0.92 2.42
C LEU A 48 2.23 0.62 3.25
N THR A 49 2.25 0.91 4.55
CA THR A 49 1.11 0.62 5.45
C THR A 49 -0.13 1.40 5.09
N TYR A 50 0.05 2.65 4.65
CA TYR A 50 -1.06 3.51 4.24
C TYR A 50 -1.46 3.22 2.80
N LEU A 51 -0.49 3.10 1.90
CA LEU A 51 -0.75 2.83 0.49
C LEU A 51 -1.52 1.53 0.28
N MET A 52 -1.14 0.45 0.96
CA MET A 52 -1.82 -0.84 0.83
C MET A 52 -3.29 -0.79 1.27
N GLN A 53 -3.62 -0.04 2.33
CA GLN A 53 -4.99 0.08 2.81
C GLN A 53 -5.82 0.95 1.88
N LEU A 54 -5.24 2.03 1.34
CA LEU A 54 -5.88 2.90 0.36
C LEU A 54 -6.21 2.14 -0.93
N ILE A 55 -5.24 1.45 -1.53
CA ILE A 55 -5.46 0.76 -2.82
C ILE A 55 -6.40 -0.44 -2.69
N SER A 56 -6.56 -0.99 -1.49
CA SER A 56 -7.51 -2.09 -1.23
C SER A 56 -8.96 -1.61 -1.10
N SER A 57 -9.21 -0.31 -1.04
CA SER A 57 -10.52 0.28 -0.79
C SER A 57 -10.90 1.28 -1.89
N SER A 58 -11.71 0.84 -2.85
CA SER A 58 -12.25 1.75 -3.87
C SER A 58 -13.07 2.89 -3.26
N THR A 59 -13.72 2.67 -2.11
CA THR A 59 -14.39 3.75 -1.36
C THR A 59 -13.42 4.81 -0.88
N ALA A 60 -12.26 4.43 -0.32
CA ALA A 60 -11.24 5.41 0.10
C ALA A 60 -10.73 6.23 -1.08
N ILE A 61 -10.47 5.56 -2.21
CA ILE A 61 -10.04 6.22 -3.44
C ILE A 61 -11.09 7.22 -3.93
N ASN A 62 -12.37 6.82 -3.98
CA ASN A 62 -13.45 7.70 -4.40
C ASN A 62 -13.59 8.93 -3.48
N ILE A 63 -13.54 8.73 -2.15
CA ILE A 63 -13.55 9.84 -1.18
C ILE A 63 -12.43 10.83 -1.49
N LEU A 64 -11.20 10.35 -1.69
CA LEU A 64 -10.04 11.22 -1.98
C LEU A 64 -10.20 12.01 -3.28
N ILE A 65 -10.80 11.40 -4.31
CA ILE A 65 -10.92 12.01 -5.64
C ILE A 65 -12.09 12.98 -5.72
N GLU A 66 -13.26 12.57 -5.25
CA GLU A 66 -14.46 13.41 -5.26
C GLU A 66 -14.25 14.68 -4.44
N ASN A 67 -13.41 14.60 -3.41
CA ASN A 67 -13.09 15.72 -2.53
C ASN A 67 -11.68 16.28 -2.76
N TYR A 68 -11.00 15.98 -3.88
CA TYR A 68 -9.60 16.38 -4.12
C TYR A 68 -9.35 17.90 -4.01
N SER A 69 -10.39 18.71 -4.16
CA SER A 69 -10.35 20.18 -4.04
C SER A 69 -11.08 20.72 -2.81
N GLU A 70 -11.55 19.84 -1.92
CA GLU A 70 -12.23 20.21 -0.69
C GLU A 70 -11.27 20.08 0.50
N GLU A 71 -11.22 21.11 1.34
CA GLU A 71 -10.35 21.13 2.53
C GLU A 71 -10.99 20.44 3.75
N ASP A 72 -12.31 20.20 3.72
CA ASP A 72 -13.02 19.62 4.86
C ASP A 72 -14.08 18.60 4.45
N LEU A 73 -13.80 17.31 4.72
CA LEU A 73 -14.70 16.22 4.39
C LEU A 73 -15.99 16.22 5.21
N LYS A 74 -17.02 15.62 4.63
CA LYS A 74 -18.25 15.28 5.37
C LYS A 74 -17.93 14.32 6.53
N PRO A 75 -18.69 14.35 7.64
CA PRO A 75 -18.40 13.53 8.81
C PRO A 75 -18.22 12.04 8.54
N PHE A 76 -19.07 11.45 7.68
CA PHE A 76 -18.98 10.04 7.30
C PHE A 76 -17.67 9.72 6.56
N ASP A 77 -17.28 10.57 5.60
CA ASP A 77 -16.05 10.38 4.82
C ASP A 77 -14.80 10.54 5.69
N LYS A 78 -14.84 11.46 6.68
CA LYS A 78 -13.79 11.60 7.69
C LYS A 78 -13.64 10.35 8.53
N GLU A 79 -14.74 9.81 9.03
CA GLU A 79 -14.75 8.59 9.85
C GLU A 79 -14.20 7.41 9.05
N PHE A 80 -14.60 7.28 7.78
CA PHE A 80 -14.09 6.24 6.89
C PHE A 80 -12.57 6.35 6.65
N LEU A 81 -12.06 7.54 6.35
CA LEU A 81 -10.61 7.73 6.19
C LEU A 81 -9.86 7.55 7.50
N PHE A 82 -10.47 7.89 8.64
CA PHE A 82 -9.88 7.66 9.96
C PHE A 82 -9.75 6.17 10.25
N ASP A 83 -10.75 5.35 9.92
CA ASP A 83 -10.67 3.90 10.04
C ASP A 83 -9.57 3.31 9.15
N ILE A 84 -9.42 3.81 7.92
CA ILE A 84 -8.31 3.42 7.04
C ILE A 84 -6.96 3.78 7.67
N TYR A 85 -6.83 4.98 8.25
CA TYR A 85 -5.62 5.42 8.94
C TYR A 85 -5.29 4.54 10.15
N VAL A 86 -6.27 4.27 11.02
CA VAL A 86 -6.08 3.42 12.21
C VAL A 86 -5.71 2.00 11.78
N LYS A 87 -6.40 1.45 10.78
CA LYS A 87 -6.06 0.13 10.24
C LYS A 87 -4.63 0.13 9.70
N ALA A 88 -4.23 1.16 8.95
CA ALA A 88 -2.88 1.28 8.44
C ALA A 88 -1.82 1.35 9.56
N SER A 89 -2.05 2.11 10.63
CA SER A 89 -1.07 2.22 11.72
C SER A 89 -0.86 0.90 12.47
N LEU A 90 -1.89 0.06 12.58
CA LEU A 90 -1.81 -1.25 13.24
C LEU A 90 -0.92 -2.28 12.52
N HIS A 91 -0.68 -2.14 11.20
CA HIS A 91 0.06 -3.12 10.40
C HIS A 91 1.57 -2.82 10.25
N GLN A 92 2.09 -1.78 10.92
CA GLN A 92 3.48 -1.35 10.73
C GLN A 92 4.49 -2.47 11.02
N ARG A 93 4.27 -3.27 12.08
CA ARG A 93 5.16 -4.37 12.46
C ARG A 93 5.12 -5.51 11.45
N GLU A 94 3.95 -5.81 10.92
CA GLU A 94 3.73 -6.88 9.95
C GLU A 94 4.45 -6.57 8.64
N ILE A 95 4.37 -5.31 8.19
CA ILE A 95 5.08 -4.85 7.00
C ILE A 95 6.58 -4.96 7.20
N TYR A 96 7.10 -4.51 8.35
CA TYR A 96 8.53 -4.64 8.64
C TYR A 96 8.99 -6.10 8.55
N LYS A 97 8.23 -7.04 9.13
CA LYS A 97 8.52 -8.49 9.03
C LYS A 97 8.52 -8.98 7.58
N ILE A 98 7.55 -8.56 6.77
CA ILE A 98 7.46 -8.95 5.36
C ILE A 98 8.64 -8.40 4.56
N ILE A 99 9.00 -7.12 4.75
CA ILE A 99 10.16 -6.51 4.09
C ILE A 99 11.45 -7.25 4.44
N ARG A 100 11.69 -7.55 5.71
CA ARG A 100 12.86 -8.34 6.12
C ARG A 100 12.86 -9.75 5.56
N SER A 101 11.67 -10.37 5.43
CA SER A 101 11.54 -11.67 4.78
C SER A 101 11.87 -11.60 3.29
N LEU A 102 11.36 -10.60 2.55
CA LEU A 102 11.66 -10.42 1.13
C LEU A 102 13.15 -10.13 0.90
N GLU A 103 13.77 -9.36 1.78
CA GLU A 103 15.21 -9.09 1.76
C GLU A 103 16.02 -10.38 1.97
N LYS A 104 15.69 -11.16 3.00
CA LYS A 104 16.35 -12.44 3.29
C LYS A 104 16.24 -13.44 2.11
N ASN A 105 15.15 -13.37 1.35
CA ASN A 105 14.92 -14.20 0.16
C ASN A 105 15.54 -13.61 -1.13
N GLY A 106 16.32 -12.53 -1.02
CA GLY A 106 17.05 -11.92 -2.14
C GLY A 106 16.16 -11.24 -3.19
N LYS A 107 14.89 -10.93 -2.85
CA LYS A 107 13.95 -10.28 -3.78
C LYS A 107 14.13 -8.76 -3.81
N ILE A 108 14.48 -8.20 -2.66
CA ILE A 108 14.70 -6.77 -2.47
C ILE A 108 15.98 -6.54 -1.65
N THR A 109 16.45 -5.31 -1.61
CA THR A 109 17.46 -4.83 -0.68
C THR A 109 16.92 -3.63 0.09
N VAL A 110 17.19 -3.58 1.40
CA VAL A 110 16.83 -2.47 2.26
C VAL A 110 18.01 -1.50 2.31
N ILE A 111 17.75 -0.21 2.07
CA ILE A 111 18.75 0.84 2.07
C ILE A 111 18.47 1.77 3.25
N ASP A 112 19.45 1.91 4.14
CA ASP A 112 19.36 2.78 5.31
C ASP A 112 19.10 4.24 4.93
N THR A 113 18.38 4.93 5.79
CA THR A 113 18.21 6.38 5.72
C THR A 113 18.77 7.03 6.98
N GLU A 114 18.86 8.36 6.99
CA GLU A 114 19.26 9.12 8.18
C GLU A 114 18.24 9.00 9.33
N LYS A 115 16.99 8.60 9.03
CA LYS A 115 15.94 8.42 10.03
C LYS A 115 15.99 7.00 10.61
N VAL A 116 15.91 6.92 11.94
CA VAL A 116 15.82 5.65 12.67
C VAL A 116 14.61 4.85 12.19
N ASP A 117 14.80 3.54 12.01
CA ASP A 117 13.79 2.58 11.56
C ASP A 117 13.05 3.03 10.28
N CYS A 118 13.74 3.76 9.42
CA CYS A 118 13.25 4.19 8.12
C CYS A 118 14.23 3.74 7.05
N TYR A 119 13.69 3.08 6.03
CA TYR A 119 14.48 2.46 4.98
C TYR A 119 13.84 2.73 3.62
N ASN A 120 14.68 2.87 2.60
CA ASN A 120 14.25 2.73 1.22
C ASN A 120 14.34 1.25 0.81
N ILE A 121 13.61 0.87 -0.22
CA ILE A 121 13.57 -0.49 -0.73
C ILE A 121 13.96 -0.44 -2.21
N GLU A 122 14.96 -1.23 -2.59
CA GLU A 122 15.33 -1.48 -3.99
C GLU A 122 14.87 -2.88 -4.40
N ILE A 123 14.20 -2.98 -5.54
CA ILE A 123 13.81 -4.28 -6.10
C ILE A 123 14.98 -4.85 -6.92
N VAL A 124 15.48 -6.00 -6.50
CA VAL A 124 16.64 -6.66 -7.12
C VAL A 124 16.19 -7.66 -8.19
N ASP A 125 15.19 -8.47 -7.88
CA ASP A 125 14.69 -9.53 -8.76
C ASP A 125 13.50 -9.04 -9.61
N LYS A 126 13.82 -8.38 -10.73
CA LYS A 126 12.80 -7.83 -11.64
C LYS A 126 11.95 -8.91 -12.32
N ILE A 127 12.56 -10.04 -12.65
CA ILE A 127 11.88 -11.14 -13.34
C ILE A 127 10.82 -11.74 -12.41
N TRP A 128 11.17 -11.95 -11.14
CA TRP A 128 10.21 -12.35 -10.12
C TRP A 128 9.07 -11.34 -10.01
N LEU A 129 9.41 -10.04 -9.94
CA LEU A 129 8.40 -8.99 -9.85
C LEU A 129 7.44 -9.01 -11.04
N GLU A 130 7.92 -9.22 -12.27
CA GLU A 130 7.06 -9.26 -13.46
C GLU A 130 6.16 -10.50 -13.47
N SER A 131 6.70 -11.68 -13.16
CA SER A 131 5.94 -12.94 -13.14
C SER A 131 4.80 -12.97 -12.10
N PHE A 132 4.90 -12.12 -11.08
CA PHE A 132 3.91 -12.04 -10.01
C PHE A 132 2.56 -11.46 -10.48
N PHE A 133 2.53 -10.66 -11.54
CA PHE A 133 1.33 -9.93 -12.00
C PHE A 133 0.66 -10.59 -13.20
N ASP A 134 0.92 -11.87 -13.47
CA ASP A 134 0.33 -12.62 -14.60
C ASP A 134 -1.12 -13.09 -14.31
N THR A 135 -1.88 -12.33 -13.53
CA THR A 135 -3.23 -12.69 -13.09
C THR A 135 -4.14 -11.47 -12.94
N ASP A 136 -5.39 -11.59 -13.38
CA ASP A 136 -6.44 -10.56 -13.24
C ASP A 136 -6.97 -10.39 -11.80
N ILE A 137 -6.38 -11.09 -10.83
CA ILE A 137 -6.87 -11.15 -9.43
C ILE A 137 -6.77 -9.79 -8.73
N PHE A 138 -5.89 -8.91 -9.20
CA PHE A 138 -5.59 -7.61 -8.57
C PHE A 138 -6.07 -6.41 -9.39
N ASP A 139 -6.98 -6.61 -10.34
CA ASP A 139 -7.47 -5.55 -11.22
C ASP A 139 -8.05 -4.38 -10.44
N ARG A 140 -8.74 -4.64 -9.32
CA ARG A 140 -9.28 -3.58 -8.47
C ARG A 140 -8.18 -2.72 -7.88
N GLU A 141 -7.16 -3.33 -7.28
CA GLU A 141 -6.05 -2.61 -6.65
C GLU A 141 -5.22 -1.85 -7.71
N LEU A 142 -4.98 -2.47 -8.87
CA LEU A 142 -4.28 -1.84 -9.98
C LEU A 142 -5.06 -0.64 -10.54
N ASN A 143 -6.39 -0.77 -10.71
CA ASN A 143 -7.24 0.35 -11.11
C ASN A 143 -7.23 1.48 -10.07
N ASN A 144 -7.37 1.14 -8.79
CA ASN A 144 -7.28 2.10 -7.69
C ASN A 144 -5.94 2.86 -7.71
N ILE A 145 -4.83 2.18 -7.99
CA ILE A 145 -3.50 2.80 -8.16
C ILE A 145 -3.44 3.74 -9.34
N VAL A 146 -3.97 3.34 -10.50
CA VAL A 146 -3.98 4.17 -11.71
C VAL A 146 -4.71 5.49 -11.43
N ILE A 147 -5.87 5.41 -10.79
CA ILE A 147 -6.66 6.59 -10.45
C ILE A 147 -5.94 7.41 -9.37
N LEU A 148 -5.40 6.80 -8.32
CA LEU A 148 -4.65 7.51 -7.29
C LEU A 148 -3.46 8.30 -7.89
N LYS A 149 -2.70 7.68 -8.81
CA LYS A 149 -1.56 8.30 -9.49
C LYS A 149 -1.99 9.37 -10.51
N SER A 150 -3.25 9.39 -10.98
CA SER A 150 -3.72 10.46 -11.86
C SER A 150 -3.88 11.78 -11.11
N TYR A 151 -4.37 11.74 -9.87
CA TYR A 151 -4.57 12.90 -9.01
C TYR A 151 -3.34 13.25 -8.16
N PHE A 152 -2.73 12.26 -7.52
CA PHE A 152 -1.64 12.47 -6.57
C PHE A 152 -0.29 12.15 -7.22
N LYS A 153 0.34 13.16 -7.83
CA LYS A 153 1.69 13.01 -8.40
C LYS A 153 2.74 12.88 -7.30
N SER A 154 3.83 12.19 -7.64
CA SER A 154 5.05 12.10 -6.82
C SER A 154 4.87 11.46 -5.44
N ILE A 155 3.94 10.52 -5.27
CA ILE A 155 3.73 9.76 -4.02
C ILE A 155 5.05 9.17 -3.48
N ASN A 156 5.92 8.69 -4.37
CA ASN A 156 7.20 8.11 -3.95
C ASN A 156 8.15 9.13 -3.31
N THR A 157 8.11 10.40 -3.70
CA THR A 157 9.04 11.41 -3.16
C THR A 157 8.63 11.92 -1.80
N LEU A 158 7.36 11.75 -1.41
CA LEU A 158 6.88 12.10 -0.08
C LEU A 158 7.58 11.23 0.97
N GLY A 159 7.93 11.81 2.12
CA GLY A 159 8.18 11.05 3.34
C GLY A 159 6.87 10.59 3.97
N LEU A 160 6.95 9.80 5.04
CA LEU A 160 5.77 9.35 5.79
C LEU A 160 4.83 10.49 6.18
N ASP A 161 5.34 11.55 6.82
CA ASP A 161 4.51 12.67 7.29
C ASP A 161 3.83 13.40 6.14
N GLY A 162 4.52 13.57 5.01
CA GLY A 162 3.94 14.19 3.82
C GLY A 162 2.86 13.33 3.18
N LEU A 163 2.97 12.00 3.27
CA LEU A 163 1.93 11.08 2.80
C LEU A 163 0.71 11.13 3.72
N ILE A 164 0.92 11.10 5.04
CA ILE A 164 -0.17 11.23 6.03
C ILE A 164 -0.87 12.59 5.86
N GLY A 165 -0.06 13.64 5.69
CA GLY A 165 -0.51 14.99 5.36
C GLY A 165 -1.51 15.00 4.23
N LYS A 166 -1.05 14.52 3.08
CA LYS A 166 -1.74 14.59 1.80
C LYS A 166 -3.01 13.74 1.70
N PHE A 167 -3.09 12.62 2.42
CA PHE A 167 -4.22 11.69 2.30
C PHE A 167 -5.17 11.69 3.50
N PHE A 168 -4.79 12.31 4.62
CA PHE A 168 -5.59 12.25 5.84
C PHE A 168 -5.75 13.64 6.47
N THR A 169 -4.66 14.31 6.86
CA THR A 169 -4.81 15.55 7.66
C THR A 169 -5.27 16.74 6.84
N GLU A 170 -4.89 16.84 5.55
CA GLU A 170 -5.40 17.87 4.62
C GLU A 170 -6.91 17.79 4.40
N TYR A 171 -7.53 16.64 4.73
CA TYR A 171 -8.97 16.40 4.68
C TYR A 171 -9.68 16.62 6.03
N GLY A 172 -9.03 17.33 6.95
CA GLY A 172 -9.58 17.72 8.24
C GLY A 172 -9.49 16.65 9.34
N LEU A 173 -8.76 15.54 9.12
CA LEU A 173 -8.56 14.53 10.16
C LEU A 173 -7.54 15.03 11.21
N LYS A 174 -8.01 15.16 12.45
CA LYS A 174 -7.17 15.48 13.61
C LYS A 174 -6.57 14.20 14.20
N LEU A 175 -5.42 13.81 13.68
CA LEU A 175 -4.67 12.65 14.15
C LEU A 175 -3.90 13.05 15.42
N TRP A 176 -4.10 12.32 16.52
CA TRP A 176 -3.41 12.61 17.78
C TRP A 176 -1.94 12.19 17.67
N ALA A 177 -1.05 13.18 17.82
CA ALA A 177 0.40 13.10 18.06
C ALA A 177 1.17 11.98 17.32
N ASN A 178 1.86 12.36 16.24
CA ASN A 178 3.17 11.78 15.93
C ASN A 178 4.18 12.16 17.01
#